data_AF-A0AAD8AE64-F1
#
_entry.id   AF-A0AAD8AE64-F1
#
_cell.length_a   1.000
_cell.length_b   1.000
_cell.length_c   1.000
_cell.angle_alpha   90.00
_cell.angle_beta   90.00
_cell.angle_gamma   90.00
#
_symmetry.space_group_name_H-M   'P 1'
#
loop_
_entity.id
_entity.type
_entity.pdbx_description
1 polymer ?
#
loop_
_entity_poly.entity_id
_entity_poly.type
_entity_poly.pdbx_seq_one_letter_code
_entity_poly.pdbx_strand_id
1 'polypeptide(L)'
;QQKHPPLLLGGLFLALPFLPAANLLVTVGFVVAERVLYIPSLGMVLLLVYGAQLLWGAFIKQRSLLLCAGLFLLVVFCGRTVARNRDWASRQALIRAGLKALPHNAKLHYNFANFLRDTGQLELATKHYKEALRLQHKRLRINTRYGLIGMQPSFSHEERPICNRLQFINRK
;
A
#
# COMPACT_ATOMS: atom_id res chain seq x y z
N GLN A 1 19.14 39.10 5.98
CA GLN A 1 18.10 38.12 5.60
C GLN A 1 18.79 36.81 5.25
N GLN A 2 18.89 35.87 6.20
CA GLN A 2 19.39 34.53 5.89
C GLN A 2 18.30 33.80 5.11
N LYS A 3 18.40 33.82 3.78
CA LYS A 3 17.59 32.94 2.94
C LYS A 3 18.10 31.52 3.24
N HIS A 4 17.22 30.60 3.61
CA HIS A 4 17.51 29.17 3.66
C HIS A 4 16.98 28.52 2.37
N PRO A 5 17.63 28.72 1.21
CA PRO A 5 17.15 28.21 -0.07
C PRO A 5 16.88 26.69 -0.07
N PRO A 6 17.64 25.83 0.65
CA PRO A 6 17.34 24.40 0.67
C PRO A 6 16.01 24.08 1.35
N LEU A 7 15.58 24.88 2.33
CA LEU A 7 14.33 24.66 3.06
C LEU A 7 13.11 24.96 2.17
N LEU A 8 13.18 26.08 1.44
CA LEU A 8 12.15 26.47 0.48
C LEU A 8 12.07 25.49 -0.69
N LEU A 9 13.22 25.14 -1.28
CA LEU A 9 13.29 24.22 -2.40
C LEU A 9 12.83 22.81 -2.02
N GLY A 10 13.28 22.30 -0.86
CA GLY A 10 12.87 21.00 -0.34
C GLY A 10 11.37 20.93 -0.04
N GLY A 11 10.80 21.98 0.57
CA GLY A 11 9.36 22.08 0.80
C GLY A 11 8.55 22.14 -0.49
N LEU A 12 9.06 22.84 -1.51
CA LEU A 12 8.41 22.95 -2.82
C LEU A 12 8.38 21.60 -3.56
N PHE A 13 9.50 20.88 -3.59
CA PHE A 13 9.57 19.53 -4.17
C PHE A 13 8.77 18.49 -3.38
N LEU A 14 8.52 18.72 -2.10
CA LEU A 14 7.67 17.86 -1.28
C LEU A 14 6.18 18.07 -1.60
N ALA A 15 5.73 19.32 -1.63
CA ALA A 15 4.31 19.65 -1.70
C ALA A 15 3.75 19.66 -3.12
N LEU A 16 4.43 20.27 -4.09
CA LEU A 16 3.90 20.45 -5.45
C LEU A 16 3.58 19.14 -6.17
N PRO A 17 4.43 18.10 -6.16
CA PRO A 17 4.13 16.84 -6.84
C PRO A 17 3.06 16.02 -6.12
N PHE A 18 2.89 16.24 -4.81
CA PHE A 18 1.95 15.48 -4.00
C PHE A 18 0.52 16.03 -4.09
N LEU A 19 0.35 17.33 -4.31
CA LEU A 19 -0.97 17.99 -4.36
C LEU A 19 -1.93 17.38 -5.41
N PRO A 20 -1.53 17.13 -6.67
CA PRO A 20 -2.41 16.49 -7.65
C PRO A 20 -2.76 15.03 -7.28
N ALA A 21 -1.82 14.32 -6.66
CA ALA A 21 -2.00 12.91 -6.31
C ALA A 21 -2.76 12.70 -4.99
N ALA A 22 -2.83 13.71 -4.13
CA ALA A 22 -3.58 13.70 -2.89
C ALA A 22 -5.11 13.69 -3.10
N ASN A 23 -5.58 13.79 -4.35
CA ASN A 23 -7.00 13.82 -4.72
C ASN A 23 -7.81 14.92 -4.01
N LEU A 24 -7.14 15.97 -3.52
CA LEU A 24 -7.74 17.07 -2.74
C LEU A 24 -8.59 18.01 -3.62
N LEU A 25 -8.18 18.22 -4.87
CA LEU A 25 -8.85 19.16 -5.79
C LEU A 25 -9.53 18.45 -6.97
N VAL A 26 -8.99 17.31 -7.40
CA VAL A 26 -9.55 16.48 -8.48
C VAL A 26 -9.35 15.02 -8.07
N THR A 27 -10.43 14.24 -8.00
CA THR A 27 -10.36 12.80 -7.74
C THR A 27 -9.87 12.09 -8.99
N VAL A 28 -8.54 12.01 -9.16
CA VAL A 28 -7.94 11.23 -10.22
C VAL A 28 -8.07 9.77 -9.77
N GLY A 29 -8.86 8.95 -10.48
CA GLY A 29 -9.20 7.58 -10.08
C GLY A 29 -8.04 6.57 -10.02
N PHE A 30 -6.79 7.03 -9.95
CA PHE A 30 -5.59 6.21 -9.77
C PHE A 30 -5.22 6.09 -8.30
N VAL A 31 -4.82 4.89 -7.89
CA VAL A 31 -4.20 4.66 -6.59
C VAL A 31 -2.86 5.38 -6.57
N VAL A 32 -2.55 6.09 -5.47
CA VAL A 32 -1.24 6.71 -5.25
C VAL A 32 -0.17 5.64 -5.45
N ALA A 33 0.58 5.78 -6.54
CA ALA A 33 1.59 4.82 -6.94
C ALA A 33 2.95 5.29 -6.47
N GLU A 34 3.88 4.35 -6.28
CA GLU A 34 5.27 4.62 -5.87
C GLU A 34 5.96 5.67 -6.73
N ARG A 35 5.64 5.72 -8.04
CA ARG A 35 6.18 6.70 -8.99
C ARG A 35 5.89 8.16 -8.63
N VAL A 36 4.79 8.41 -7.93
CA VAL A 36 4.40 9.76 -7.48
C VAL A 36 5.28 10.20 -6.31
N LEU A 37 5.81 9.25 -5.54
CA LEU A 37 6.59 9.52 -4.33
C LEU A 37 8.07 9.80 -4.61
N TYR A 38 8.58 9.58 -5.84
CA TYR A 38 9.99 9.84 -6.15
C TYR A 38 10.39 11.31 -5.98
N ILE A 39 9.62 12.25 -6.56
CA ILE A 39 9.92 13.68 -6.46
C ILE A 39 9.75 14.22 -5.02
N PRO A 40 8.66 13.88 -4.30
CA PRO A 40 8.54 14.19 -2.88
C PRO A 40 9.68 13.63 -2.02
N SER A 41 10.17 12.43 -2.32
CA SER A 41 11.30 11.82 -1.61
C SER A 41 12.60 12.61 -1.79
N LEU A 42 12.85 13.17 -2.98
CA LEU A 42 13.98 14.08 -3.20
C LEU A 42 13.88 15.34 -2.32
N GLY A 43 12.67 15.91 -2.21
CA GLY A 43 12.40 17.03 -1.29
C GLY A 43 12.69 16.66 0.17
N MET A 44 12.24 15.49 0.62
CA MET A 44 12.53 14.99 1.98
C MET A 44 14.02 14.82 2.24
N VAL A 45 14.77 14.24 1.30
CA VAL A 45 16.22 14.04 1.44
C VAL A 45 16.94 15.38 1.58
N LEU A 46 16.59 16.37 0.75
CA LEU A 46 17.16 17.72 0.83
C LEU A 46 16.90 18.36 2.20
N LEU A 47 15.67 18.26 2.72
CA LEU A 47 15.30 18.79 4.04
C LEU A 47 16.04 18.06 5.17
N LEU A 48 16.18 16.73 5.08
CA LEU A 48 16.89 15.92 6.07
C LEU A 48 18.37 16.25 6.13
N VAL A 49 19.05 16.35 4.99
CA VAL A 49 20.48 16.69 4.93
C VAL A 49 20.71 18.10 5.47
N TYR A 50 19.87 19.06 5.08
CA TYR A 50 19.98 20.44 5.57
C TYR A 50 19.70 20.54 7.07
N GLY A 51 18.67 19.85 7.56
CA GLY A 51 18.37 19.75 9.00
C GLY A 51 19.51 19.10 9.78
N ALA A 52 20.11 18.02 9.25
CA ALA A 52 21.25 17.37 9.86
C ALA A 52 22.47 18.30 9.94
N GLN A 53 22.74 19.08 8.88
CA GLN A 53 23.83 20.06 8.86
C GLN A 53 23.64 21.15 9.93
N LEU A 54 22.43 21.68 10.09
CA LEU A 54 22.10 22.65 11.13
C LEU A 54 22.31 22.06 12.53
N LEU A 55 21.81 20.84 12.78
CA LEU A 55 21.98 20.15 14.06
C LEU A 55 23.46 19.85 14.35
N TRP A 56 24.24 19.51 13.33
CA TRP A 56 25.67 19.22 13.46
C TRP A 56 26.51 20.44 13.86
N GLY A 57 26.11 21.63 13.39
CA GLY A 57 26.69 22.92 13.78
C GLY A 57 26.25 23.39 15.16
N ALA A 58 24.97 23.18 15.51
CA ALA A 58 24.39 23.62 16.78
C ALA A 58 24.83 22.77 17.99
N PHE A 59 25.00 21.45 17.80
CA PHE A 59 25.23 20.51 18.90
C PHE A 59 26.61 19.85 18.87
N ILE A 60 27.68 20.65 18.75
CA ILE A 60 29.08 20.17 18.64
C ILE A 60 29.48 19.20 19.77
N LYS A 61 29.05 19.46 21.01
CA LYS A 61 29.36 18.60 22.17
C LYS A 61 28.59 17.27 22.20
N GLN A 62 27.45 17.18 21.51
CA GLN A 62 26.55 16.01 21.53
C GLN A 62 26.60 15.21 20.22
N ARG A 63 27.63 15.40 19.39
CA ARG A 63 27.75 14.70 18.10
C ARG A 63 27.77 13.19 18.22
N SER A 64 28.43 12.65 19.26
CA SER A 64 28.42 11.21 19.53
C SER A 64 26.99 10.70 19.77
N LEU A 65 26.19 11.43 20.55
CA LEU A 65 24.78 11.10 20.79
C LEU A 65 23.95 11.16 19.50
N LEU A 66 24.15 12.18 18.65
CA LEU A 66 23.46 12.28 17.37
C LEU A 66 23.81 11.12 16.42
N LEU A 67 25.09 10.71 16.37
CA LEU A 67 25.53 9.56 15.60
C LEU A 67 24.95 8.25 16.14
N CYS A 68 24.95 8.06 17.47
CA CYS A 68 24.34 6.88 18.10
C CYS A 68 22.84 6.83 17.82
N ALA A 69 22.13 7.97 17.91
CA ALA A 69 20.71 8.05 17.59
C ALA A 69 20.44 7.74 16.10
N GLY A 70 21.26 8.28 15.19
CA GLY A 70 21.20 7.98 13.76
C GLY A 70 21.44 6.51 13.45
N LEU A 71 22.46 5.91 14.06
CA LEU A 71 22.76 4.48 13.93
C LEU A 71 21.65 3.60 14.50
N PHE A 72 21.11 3.96 15.67
CA PHE A 72 19.98 3.27 16.28
C PHE A 72 18.76 3.29 15.36
N LEU A 73 18.40 4.46 14.81
CA LEU A 73 17.32 4.58 13.83
C LEU A 73 17.60 3.69 12.61
N LEU A 74 18.82 3.71 12.07
CA LEU A 74 19.20 2.89 10.93
C LEU A 74 19.03 1.39 11.22
N VAL A 75 19.51 0.91 12.37
CA VAL A 75 19.33 -0.49 12.79
C VAL A 75 17.85 -0.85 12.93
N VAL A 76 17.03 0.01 13.53
CA VAL A 76 15.58 -0.19 13.65
C VAL A 76 14.91 -0.28 12.28
N PHE A 77 15.24 0.62 11.35
CA PHE A 77 14.68 0.59 10.00
C PHE A 77 15.15 -0.63 9.19
N CYS A 78 16.43 -1.00 9.27
CA CYS A 78 16.95 -2.24 8.69
C CYS A 78 16.22 -3.47 9.25
N GLY A 79 16.01 -3.54 10.57
CA GLY A 79 15.25 -4.62 11.21
C GLY A 79 13.81 -4.70 10.70
N ARG A 80 13.13 -3.56 10.53
CA ARG A 80 11.79 -3.51 9.94
C ARG A 80 11.78 -3.97 8.48
N THR A 81 12.78 -3.58 7.69
CA THR A 81 12.92 -4.03 6.30
C THR A 81 13.11 -5.55 6.22
N VAL A 82 13.97 -6.12 7.08
CA VAL A 82 14.17 -7.58 7.14
C VAL A 82 12.89 -8.31 7.55
N ALA A 83 12.19 -7.80 8.58
CA ALA A 83 10.91 -8.38 9.00
C ALA A 83 9.87 -8.36 7.87
N ARG A 84 9.78 -7.25 7.13
CA ARG A 84 8.90 -7.13 5.98
C ARG A 84 9.30 -8.05 4.84
N ASN A 85 10.60 -8.26 4.62
CA ASN A 85 11.10 -9.15 3.58
C ASN A 85 10.68 -10.62 3.82
N ARG A 86 10.45 -11.02 5.08
CA ARG A 86 9.90 -12.36 5.40
C ARG A 86 8.49 -12.56 4.85
N ASP A 87 7.69 -11.49 4.75
CA ASP A 87 6.35 -11.58 4.14
C ASP A 87 6.43 -11.95 2.65
N TRP A 88 7.51 -11.58 1.97
CA TRP A 88 7.75 -11.87 0.55
C TRP A 88 8.37 -13.25 0.32
N ALA A 89 8.82 -13.93 1.37
CA ALA A 89 9.49 -15.23 1.27
C ALA A 89 8.57 -16.34 0.76
N SER A 90 7.25 -16.22 0.95
CA SER A 90 6.29 -17.20 0.43
C SER A 90 4.99 -16.54 -0.03
N ARG A 91 4.38 -17.12 -1.06
CA ARG A 91 3.05 -16.71 -1.54
C ARG A 91 2.01 -16.74 -0.42
N GLN A 92 2.08 -17.70 0.49
CA GLN A 92 1.17 -17.81 1.63
C GLN A 92 1.35 -16.67 2.63
N ALA A 93 2.59 -16.33 3.00
CA ALA A 93 2.88 -15.23 3.91
C ALA A 93 2.41 -13.89 3.31
N LEU A 94 2.68 -13.67 2.02
CA LEU A 94 2.28 -12.47 1.31
C LEU A 94 0.75 -12.29 1.29
N ILE A 95 0.00 -13.35 0.96
CA ILE A 95 -1.45 -13.29 0.92
C ILE A 95 -2.04 -13.12 2.33
N ARG A 96 -1.49 -13.80 3.35
CA ARG A 96 -1.92 -13.64 4.75
C ARG A 96 -1.66 -12.22 5.27
N ALA A 97 -0.48 -11.68 5.02
CA ALA A 97 -0.14 -10.31 5.38
C ALA A 97 -1.06 -9.31 4.68
N GLY A 98 -1.37 -9.54 3.41
CA GLY A 98 -2.34 -8.75 2.67
C GLY A 98 -3.76 -8.83 3.27
N LEU A 99 -4.23 -10.01 3.65
CA LEU A 99 -5.57 -10.20 4.22
C LEU A 99 -5.70 -9.54 5.59
N LYS A 100 -4.62 -9.53 6.37
CA LYS A 100 -4.55 -8.78 7.63
C LYS A 100 -4.63 -7.27 7.41
N ALA A 101 -3.99 -6.76 6.36
CA ALA A 101 -3.99 -5.34 6.05
C ALA A 101 -5.29 -4.86 5.36
N LEU A 102 -5.88 -5.69 4.49
CA LEU A 102 -7.10 -5.39 3.76
C LEU A 102 -8.10 -6.55 3.83
N PRO A 103 -8.80 -6.71 4.98
CA PRO A 103 -9.73 -7.84 5.20
C PRO A 103 -11.01 -7.77 4.35
N HIS A 104 -11.27 -6.65 3.67
CA HIS A 104 -12.47 -6.46 2.84
C HIS A 104 -12.14 -6.40 1.33
N ASN A 105 -10.94 -6.83 0.94
CA ASN A 105 -10.56 -6.85 -0.47
C ASN A 105 -10.98 -8.16 -1.15
N ALA A 106 -12.03 -8.09 -1.97
CA ALA A 106 -12.57 -9.25 -2.70
C ALA A 106 -11.51 -9.97 -3.55
N LYS A 107 -10.63 -9.23 -4.24
CA LYS A 107 -9.59 -9.81 -5.09
C LYS A 107 -8.58 -10.63 -4.28
N LEU A 108 -8.30 -10.20 -3.05
CA LEU A 108 -7.34 -10.86 -2.19
C LEU A 108 -7.88 -12.16 -1.60
N HIS A 109 -9.16 -12.19 -1.20
CA HIS A 109 -9.84 -13.42 -0.81
C HIS A 109 -9.89 -14.45 -1.95
N TYR A 110 -10.13 -13.98 -3.18
CA TYR A 110 -10.10 -14.83 -4.36
C TYR A 110 -8.71 -15.44 -4.61
N ASN A 111 -7.66 -14.62 -4.58
CA ASN A 111 -6.29 -15.10 -4.73
C ASN A 111 -5.89 -16.10 -3.63
N PHE A 112 -6.37 -15.89 -2.40
CA PHE A 112 -6.16 -16.84 -1.32
C PHE A 112 -6.90 -18.16 -1.54
N ALA A 113 -8.12 -18.11 -2.05
CA ALA A 113 -8.89 -19.30 -2.39
C ALA A 113 -8.23 -20.12 -3.52
N ASN A 114 -7.67 -19.46 -4.54
CA ASN A 114 -6.87 -20.12 -5.58
C ASN A 114 -5.64 -20.82 -4.97
N PHE A 115 -4.89 -20.11 -4.11
CA PHE A 115 -3.76 -20.71 -3.41
C PHE A 115 -4.18 -21.94 -2.58
N LEU A 116 -5.29 -21.86 -1.84
CA LEU A 116 -5.80 -22.98 -1.04
C LEU A 116 -6.22 -24.17 -1.90
N ARG A 117 -6.87 -23.92 -3.04
CA ARG A 117 -7.22 -24.94 -4.03
C ARG A 117 -5.97 -25.63 -4.56
N ASP A 118 -4.95 -24.86 -4.94
CA ASP A 118 -3.69 -25.38 -5.48
C ASP A 118 -2.93 -26.21 -4.41
N THR A 119 -3.13 -25.92 -3.12
CA THR A 119 -2.60 -26.71 -1.98
C THR A 119 -3.50 -27.85 -1.51
N GLY A 120 -4.62 -28.14 -2.20
CA GLY A 120 -5.54 -29.23 -1.88
C GLY A 120 -6.55 -28.96 -0.76
N GLN A 121 -6.58 -27.75 -0.18
CA GLN A 121 -7.49 -27.37 0.91
C GLN A 121 -8.83 -26.85 0.37
N LEU A 122 -9.60 -27.74 -0.25
CA LEU A 122 -10.84 -27.41 -0.97
C LEU A 122 -11.92 -26.77 -0.08
N GLU A 123 -12.07 -27.21 1.17
CA GLU A 123 -13.09 -26.65 2.08
C GLU A 123 -12.79 -25.17 2.44
N LEU A 124 -11.53 -24.88 2.78
CA LEU A 124 -11.08 -23.53 3.09
C LEU A 124 -11.12 -22.63 1.85
N ALA A 125 -10.74 -23.16 0.69
CA ALA A 125 -10.87 -22.45 -0.60
C ALA A 125 -12.32 -22.02 -0.84
N THR A 126 -13.27 -22.93 -0.64
CA THR A 126 -14.71 -22.66 -0.82
C THR A 126 -15.20 -21.54 0.12
N LYS A 127 -14.77 -21.52 1.38
CA LYS A 127 -15.09 -20.43 2.33
C LYS A 127 -14.60 -19.08 1.82
N HIS A 128 -13.35 -19.01 1.36
CA HIS A 128 -12.77 -17.75 0.87
C HIS A 128 -13.35 -17.29 -0.47
N TYR A 129 -13.72 -18.21 -1.37
CA TYR A 129 -14.45 -17.86 -2.59
C TYR A 129 -15.83 -17.26 -2.29
N LYS A 130 -16.57 -17.85 -1.33
CA LYS A 130 -17.87 -17.31 -0.90
C LYS A 130 -17.73 -15.89 -0.35
N GLU A 131 -16.70 -15.64 0.46
CA GLU A 131 -16.46 -14.31 1.02
C GLU A 131 -16.05 -13.30 -0.07
N ALA A 132 -15.21 -13.70 -1.03
CA ALA A 132 -14.85 -12.86 -2.17
C ALA A 132 -16.09 -12.42 -2.96
N LEU A 133 -17.01 -13.36 -3.24
CA LEU A 133 -18.28 -13.06 -3.91
C LEU A 133 -19.17 -12.17 -3.07
N ARG A 134 -19.27 -12.38 -1.76
CA ARG A 134 -20.07 -11.53 -0.86
C ARG A 134 -19.59 -10.07 -0.91
N LEU A 135 -18.28 -9.86 -0.82
CA LEU A 135 -17.67 -8.54 -0.87
C LEU A 135 -17.86 -7.88 -2.24
N GLN A 136 -17.74 -8.64 -3.33
CA GLN A 136 -18.01 -8.14 -4.68
C GLN A 136 -19.47 -7.74 -4.87
N HIS A 137 -20.43 -8.57 -4.46
CA HIS A 137 -21.86 -8.23 -4.56
C HIS A 137 -22.17 -6.97 -3.75
N LYS A 138 -21.64 -6.85 -2.53
CA LYS A 138 -21.80 -5.64 -1.71
C LYS A 138 -21.27 -4.41 -2.45
N ARG A 139 -20.07 -4.50 -3.04
CA ARG A 139 -19.46 -3.41 -3.81
C ARG A 139 -20.26 -3.05 -5.07
N LEU A 140 -20.72 -4.05 -5.83
CA LEU A 140 -21.54 -3.83 -7.02
C LEU A 140 -22.87 -3.16 -6.67
N ARG A 141 -23.57 -3.64 -5.62
CA ARG A 141 -24.82 -3.01 -5.14
C ARG A 141 -24.61 -1.56 -4.71
N ILE A 142 -23.51 -1.27 -4.03
CA ILE A 142 -23.09 0.10 -3.68
C ILE A 142 -22.89 0.91 -4.96
N ASN A 143 -22.06 0.44 -5.88
CA ASN A 143 -21.75 1.15 -7.12
C ASN A 143 -23.00 1.42 -7.97
N THR A 144 -23.90 0.45 -8.13
CA THR A 144 -25.17 0.64 -8.85
C THR A 144 -26.06 1.68 -8.16
N ARG A 145 -26.14 1.67 -6.82
CA ARG A 145 -26.89 2.66 -6.05
C ARG A 145 -26.33 4.08 -6.22
N TYR A 146 -25.02 4.22 -6.41
CA TYR A 146 -24.33 5.49 -6.59
C TYR A 146 -23.98 5.81 -8.06
N GLY A 147 -24.48 5.04 -9.04
CA GLY A 147 -24.24 5.28 -10.48
C GLY A 147 -22.83 4.99 -11.00
N LEU A 148 -21.95 4.34 -10.21
CA LEU A 148 -20.54 4.09 -10.52
C LEU A 148 -20.31 2.75 -11.25
N ILE A 149 -20.96 2.54 -12.39
CA ILE A 149 -21.05 1.25 -13.11
C ILE A 149 -19.69 0.78 -13.71
N GLY A 150 -18.72 1.68 -13.90
CA GLY A 150 -17.43 1.36 -14.54
C GLY A 150 -16.36 0.70 -13.66
N MET A 151 -16.59 0.53 -12.35
CA MET A 151 -15.56 0.09 -11.39
C MET A 151 -15.66 -1.40 -11.02
N GLN A 152 -15.89 -2.28 -12.00
CA GLN A 152 -15.82 -3.72 -11.75
C GLN A 152 -14.35 -4.17 -11.63
N PRO A 153 -13.99 -5.00 -10.64
CA PRO A 153 -12.68 -5.62 -10.62
C PRO A 153 -12.56 -6.53 -11.84
N SER A 154 -11.55 -6.27 -12.67
CA SER A 154 -11.14 -7.12 -13.77
C SER A 154 -10.58 -8.44 -13.22
N PHE A 155 -11.50 -9.38 -12.95
CA PHE A 155 -11.16 -10.80 -12.89
C PHE A 155 -10.76 -11.23 -14.30
N SER A 156 -9.68 -12.00 -14.41
CA SER A 156 -9.16 -12.42 -15.71
C SER A 156 -10.17 -13.32 -16.44
N HIS A 157 -10.05 -13.42 -17.77
CA HIS A 157 -11.08 -14.08 -18.61
C HIS A 157 -11.33 -15.55 -18.21
N GLU A 158 -10.31 -16.22 -17.67
CA GLU A 158 -10.35 -17.58 -17.11
C GLU A 158 -11.16 -17.70 -15.81
N GLU A 159 -11.40 -16.60 -15.09
CA GLU A 159 -11.95 -16.60 -13.72
C GLU A 159 -13.48 -16.42 -13.70
N ARG A 160 -14.07 -15.96 -14.82
CA ARG A 160 -15.52 -15.77 -14.97
C ARG A 160 -16.36 -17.05 -14.79
N PRO A 161 -15.96 -18.23 -15.32
CA PRO A 161 -16.76 -19.45 -15.19
C PRO A 161 -16.89 -19.92 -13.73
N ILE A 162 -15.85 -19.73 -12.92
CA ILE A 162 -15.81 -20.13 -11.51
C ILE A 162 -16.72 -19.21 -10.67
N CYS A 163 -16.63 -17.90 -10.89
CA CYS A 163 -17.53 -16.92 -10.27
C CYS A 163 -19.00 -17.19 -10.64
N ASN A 164 -19.31 -17.47 -11.91
CA ASN A 164 -20.66 -17.79 -12.35
C ASN A 164 -21.19 -19.08 -11.70
N ARG A 165 -20.35 -20.14 -11.63
CA ARG A 165 -20.74 -21.41 -11.02
C ARG A 165 -21.02 -21.28 -9.52
N LEU A 166 -20.22 -20.49 -8.80
CA LEU A 166 -20.41 -20.24 -7.38
C LEU A 166 -21.59 -19.29 -7.09
N GLN A 167 -21.88 -18.33 -7.97
CA GLN A 167 -23.09 -17.52 -7.90
C GLN A 167 -24.35 -18.37 -8.07
N PHE A 168 -24.32 -19.36 -8.98
CA PHE A 168 -25.41 -20.31 -9.15
C PHE A 168 -25.62 -21.19 -7.91
N ILE A 169 -24.55 -21.64 -7.25
CA ILE A 169 -24.64 -22.43 -6.02
C ILE A 169 -25.24 -21.62 -4.86
N ASN A 170 -25.03 -20.31 -4.81
CA ASN A 170 -25.56 -19.45 -3.74
C ASN A 170 -26.99 -18.93 -4.01
N ARG A 171 -27.56 -19.23 -5.19
CA ARG A 171 -28.95 -18.91 -5.56
C ARG A 171 -29.93 -20.07 -5.35
N LYS A 172 -29.44 -21.27 -5.04
CA LYS A 172 -30.25 -22.39 -4.55
C LYS A 172 -30.20 -22.41 -3.03
#